data_AF-Q43860-F1
#
_entry.id   AF-Q43860-F1
#
_cell.length_a   1.000
_cell.length_b   1.000
_cell.length_c   1.000
_cell.angle_alpha   90.00
_cell.angle_beta   90.00
_cell.angle_gamma   90.00
#
_symmetry.space_group_name_H-M   'P 1'
#
loop_
_entity.id
_entity.type
_entity.pdbx_description
1 polymer ?
#
loop_
_entity_poly.entity_id
_entity_poly.type
_entity_poly.pdbx_seq_one_letter_code
_entity_poly.pdbx_strand_id
1 'polypeptide(L)'
;DISIVGYYAKETMPNIQQVFVRVVKEENIDDIERELYICRKLIERAVKSETWGNELYFCSLSNQTIVYKGTLRSEVLGNFYLDLKSDIYKSPFAIYHRRYSTNTSPRWPLAQPMRLLGHNGEINTIQGNLNWMRSREASLKLPVWRGRENEIRPFGNPKASDSANLDSTAELLIRSGRSAEEALMILVPEAYKNHPTLMIKYPEVVDFYNYYKGQMEAWDGPALLLFSDGKTVGACLDRNGLRPARYWRTIDNVVYVASEVGVLPMDESKVVMKGRLGPGMMISVDLTSGQVYENTEVKKQVALSNPYGKWVNENMRSLRPVNFLSATVMDNEGILRHQQ
;
A
#
# COMPACT_ATOMS: atom_id res chain seq x y z
N ASP A 1 5.61 26.43 -13.55
CA ASP A 1 6.19 26.97 -14.79
C ASP A 1 6.30 25.85 -15.83
N ILE A 2 5.73 26.00 -17.03
CA ILE A 2 5.74 24.96 -18.07
C ILE A 2 7.09 24.96 -18.83
N SER A 3 7.86 26.06 -18.77
CA SER A 3 9.12 26.22 -19.52
C SER A 3 10.20 25.18 -19.14
N ILE A 4 10.13 24.65 -17.91
CA ILE A 4 11.06 23.66 -17.36
C ILE A 4 10.70 22.21 -17.70
N VAL A 5 9.52 21.98 -18.30
CA VAL A 5 9.04 20.64 -18.65
C VAL A 5 9.75 20.19 -19.93
N GLY A 6 10.40 19.03 -19.86
CA GLY A 6 11.08 18.46 -21.03
C GLY A 6 10.11 18.17 -22.17
N TYR A 7 10.60 18.25 -23.42
CA TYR A 7 9.79 18.14 -24.64
C TYR A 7 8.77 16.99 -24.60
N TYR A 8 9.22 15.74 -24.42
CA TYR A 8 8.31 14.58 -24.40
C TYR A 8 7.30 14.60 -23.24
N ALA A 9 7.68 15.13 -22.07
CA ALA A 9 6.76 15.24 -20.94
C ALA A 9 5.69 16.31 -21.22
N LYS A 10 6.05 17.38 -21.94
CA LYS A 10 5.14 18.44 -22.34
C LYS A 10 4.08 17.94 -23.34
N GLU A 11 4.46 17.08 -24.28
CA GLU A 11 3.55 16.46 -25.26
C GLU A 11 2.41 15.65 -24.62
N THR A 12 2.64 15.06 -23.43
CA THR A 12 1.64 14.28 -22.70
C THR A 12 1.13 14.97 -21.44
N MET A 13 1.45 16.26 -21.26
CA MET A 13 1.10 17.01 -20.06
C MET A 13 -0.42 17.22 -19.97
N PRO A 14 -1.05 16.79 -18.86
CA PRO A 14 -2.48 17.03 -18.66
C PRO A 14 -2.72 18.49 -18.27
N ASN A 15 -3.96 18.93 -18.42
CA ASN A 15 -4.43 20.11 -17.69
C ASN A 15 -4.55 19.73 -16.21
N ILE A 16 -3.80 20.43 -15.35
CA ILE A 16 -3.77 20.17 -13.91
C ILE A 16 -4.68 21.18 -13.23
N GLN A 17 -5.70 20.68 -12.55
CA GLN A 17 -6.69 21.50 -11.84
C GLN A 17 -6.96 20.92 -10.45
N GLN A 18 -7.25 21.81 -9.51
CA GLN A 18 -7.75 21.45 -8.18
C GLN A 18 -9.24 21.75 -8.10
N VAL A 19 -9.98 20.80 -7.52
CA VAL A 19 -11.40 20.97 -7.23
C VAL A 19 -11.56 21.04 -5.72
N PHE A 20 -12.19 22.12 -5.24
CA PHE A 20 -12.49 22.31 -3.82
C PHE A 20 -13.89 21.78 -3.53
N VAL A 21 -13.98 20.81 -2.63
CA VAL A 21 -15.24 20.17 -2.24
C VAL A 21 -15.57 20.59 -0.82
N ARG A 22 -16.79 21.12 -0.61
CA ARG A 22 -17.31 21.40 0.73
C ARG A 22 -18.17 20.24 1.19
N VAL A 23 -17.79 19.63 2.32
CA VAL A 23 -18.64 18.68 3.02
C VAL A 23 -19.63 19.46 3.88
N VAL A 24 -20.94 19.26 3.63
CA VAL A 24 -22.00 20.04 4.28
C VAL A 24 -22.48 19.39 5.58
N LYS A 25 -22.31 18.07 5.72
CA LYS A 25 -22.68 17.31 6.91
C LYS A 25 -21.49 17.18 7.85
N GLU A 26 -21.76 17.22 9.15
CA GLU A 26 -20.78 16.82 10.17
C GLU A 26 -20.62 15.31 10.14
N GLU A 27 -19.66 14.86 9.33
CA GLU A 27 -19.23 13.47 9.26
C GLU A 27 -17.83 13.35 9.86
N ASN A 28 -17.51 12.18 10.44
CA ASN A 28 -16.15 11.92 10.88
C ASN A 28 -15.21 11.83 9.66
N ILE A 29 -13.90 12.00 9.89
CA ILE A 29 -12.90 12.01 8.81
C ILE A 29 -12.98 10.74 7.96
N ASP A 30 -13.21 9.57 8.56
CA ASP A 30 -13.22 8.30 7.83
C ASP A 30 -14.45 8.16 6.92
N ASP A 31 -15.59 8.72 7.32
CA ASP A 31 -16.79 8.82 6.49
C ASP A 31 -16.59 9.77 5.31
N ILE A 32 -16.02 10.96 5.55
CA ILE A 32 -15.69 11.93 4.49
C ILE A 32 -14.77 11.29 3.46
N GLU A 33 -13.69 10.68 3.92
CA GLU A 33 -12.71 10.05 3.06
C GLU A 33 -13.28 8.87 2.26
N ARG A 34 -14.25 8.14 2.83
CA ARG A 34 -14.97 7.07 2.13
C ARG A 34 -15.90 7.61 1.06
N GLU A 35 -16.61 8.71 1.33
CA GLU A 35 -17.44 9.37 0.32
C GLU A 35 -16.60 9.96 -0.82
N LEU A 36 -15.44 10.54 -0.52
CA LEU A 36 -14.48 11.00 -1.54
C LEU A 36 -13.92 9.83 -2.37
N TYR A 37 -13.61 8.70 -1.74
CA TYR A 37 -13.22 7.46 -2.43
C TYR A 37 -14.31 6.99 -3.40
N ILE A 38 -15.56 6.88 -2.93
CA ILE A 38 -16.67 6.44 -3.77
C ILE A 38 -16.94 7.46 -4.88
N CYS A 39 -16.95 8.76 -4.58
CA CYS A 39 -17.11 9.83 -5.56
C CYS A 39 -16.09 9.70 -6.70
N ARG A 40 -14.80 9.52 -6.35
CA ARG A 40 -13.75 9.30 -7.34
C ARG A 40 -14.02 8.05 -8.19
N LYS A 41 -14.39 6.92 -7.58
CA LYS A 41 -14.71 5.67 -8.30
C LYS A 41 -15.92 5.82 -9.23
N LEU A 42 -16.95 6.55 -8.80
CA LEU A 42 -18.12 6.86 -9.61
C LEU A 42 -17.78 7.74 -10.82
N ILE A 43 -16.96 8.78 -10.63
CA ILE A 43 -16.50 9.64 -11.73
C ILE A 43 -15.65 8.81 -12.70
N GLU A 44 -14.65 8.07 -12.20
CA GLU A 44 -13.81 7.17 -13.00
C GLU A 44 -14.63 6.16 -13.79
N ARG A 45 -15.77 5.70 -13.26
CA ARG A 45 -16.71 4.81 -13.96
C ARG A 45 -17.53 5.55 -15.00
N ALA A 46 -18.07 6.72 -14.66
CA ALA A 46 -18.93 7.51 -15.53
C ALA A 46 -18.19 7.95 -16.81
N VAL A 47 -16.91 8.31 -16.70
CA VAL A 47 -16.14 8.77 -17.86
C VAL A 47 -15.70 7.63 -18.79
N LYS A 48 -15.91 6.35 -18.44
CA LYS A 48 -15.46 5.23 -19.29
C LYS A 48 -16.14 5.19 -20.67
N SER A 49 -17.35 5.73 -20.79
CA SER A 49 -18.04 5.86 -22.08
C SER A 49 -17.54 7.02 -22.93
N GLU A 50 -16.78 7.94 -22.33
CA GLU A 50 -16.29 9.14 -22.99
C GLU A 50 -14.98 8.87 -23.72
N THR A 51 -14.80 9.48 -24.89
CA THR A 51 -13.58 9.34 -25.71
C THR A 51 -12.32 9.82 -24.97
N TRP A 52 -12.47 10.89 -24.17
CA TRP A 52 -11.42 11.48 -23.33
C TRP A 52 -11.29 10.81 -21.96
N GLY A 53 -12.15 9.84 -21.62
CA GLY A 53 -12.22 9.28 -20.26
C GLY A 53 -10.93 8.66 -19.75
N ASN A 54 -10.08 8.15 -20.67
CA ASN A 54 -8.76 7.60 -20.32
C ASN A 54 -7.71 8.67 -19.98
N GLU A 55 -7.99 9.94 -20.26
CA GLU A 55 -7.11 11.08 -19.94
C GLU A 55 -7.35 11.63 -18.54
N LEU A 56 -8.54 11.36 -17.95
CA LEU A 56 -8.86 11.78 -16.59
C LEU A 56 -8.11 10.93 -15.56
N TYR A 57 -7.41 11.61 -14.66
CA TYR A 57 -6.74 10.95 -13.54
C TYR A 57 -6.75 11.81 -12.28
N PHE A 58 -7.22 11.23 -11.19
CA PHE A 58 -7.14 11.81 -9.85
C PHE A 58 -5.84 11.39 -9.16
N CYS A 59 -4.91 12.33 -8.96
CA CYS A 59 -3.72 12.13 -8.14
C CYS A 59 -4.10 11.85 -6.68
N SER A 60 -5.02 12.64 -6.15
CA SER A 60 -5.60 12.53 -4.82
C SER A 60 -6.99 13.18 -4.83
N LEU A 61 -7.87 12.68 -3.97
CA LEU A 61 -9.13 13.35 -3.61
C LEU A 61 -9.40 12.99 -2.16
N SER A 62 -8.97 13.86 -1.25
CA SER A 62 -8.93 13.62 0.19
C SER A 62 -9.03 14.95 0.94
N ASN A 63 -9.52 14.91 2.18
CA ASN A 63 -9.45 16.02 3.12
C ASN A 63 -8.19 15.97 4.02
N GLN A 64 -7.40 14.89 3.95
CA GLN A 64 -6.18 14.72 4.74
C GLN A 64 -4.90 14.84 3.90
N THR A 65 -4.94 14.43 2.63
CA THR A 65 -3.73 14.32 1.79
C THR A 65 -3.89 14.99 0.43
N ILE A 66 -2.78 15.49 -0.10
CA ILE A 66 -2.69 16.01 -1.47
C ILE A 66 -1.39 15.57 -2.13
N VAL A 67 -1.46 15.20 -3.41
CA VAL A 67 -0.32 14.66 -4.16
C VAL A 67 0.06 15.58 -5.32
N TYR A 68 1.24 16.18 -5.22
CA TYR A 68 1.90 16.91 -6.29
C TYR A 68 2.95 16.02 -6.98
N LYS A 69 2.68 15.61 -8.21
CA LYS A 69 3.56 14.71 -8.98
C LYS A 69 3.58 15.03 -10.47
N GLY A 70 4.57 14.51 -11.18
CA GLY A 70 4.66 14.67 -12.63
C GLY A 70 5.85 13.94 -13.23
N THR A 71 5.92 13.90 -14.56
CA THR A 71 7.05 13.35 -15.33
C THR A 71 8.20 14.36 -15.41
N LEU A 72 8.75 14.70 -14.26
CA LEU A 72 9.75 15.75 -14.06
C LEU A 72 11.03 15.18 -13.43
N ARG A 73 12.15 15.90 -13.51
CA ARG A 73 13.30 15.64 -12.61
C ARG A 73 12.92 16.06 -11.20
N SER A 74 13.46 15.38 -10.18
CA SER A 74 13.12 15.68 -8.78
C SER A 74 13.42 17.14 -8.42
N GLU A 75 14.58 17.65 -8.84
CA GLU A 75 15.05 19.02 -8.57
C GLU A 75 14.16 20.13 -9.14
N VAL A 76 13.31 19.82 -10.13
CA VAL A 76 12.45 20.83 -10.78
C VAL A 76 11.00 20.78 -10.30
N LEU A 77 10.62 19.84 -9.41
CA LEU A 77 9.24 19.68 -8.96
C LEU A 77 8.69 20.96 -8.31
N GLY A 78 9.44 21.58 -7.39
CA GLY A 78 9.04 22.83 -6.74
C GLY A 78 9.10 24.06 -7.67
N ASN A 79 9.84 23.99 -8.78
CA ASN A 79 9.81 25.03 -9.81
C ASN A 79 8.56 24.88 -10.70
N PHE A 80 8.07 23.65 -10.87
CA PHE A 80 6.87 23.37 -11.64
C PHE A 80 5.61 23.78 -10.87
N TYR A 81 5.49 23.27 -9.65
CA TYR A 81 4.39 23.54 -8.73
C TYR A 81 4.76 24.65 -7.75
N LEU A 82 4.38 25.89 -8.08
CA LEU A 82 4.72 27.06 -7.26
C LEU A 82 4.09 27.04 -5.87
N ASP A 83 2.98 26.33 -5.69
CA ASP A 83 2.34 26.10 -4.38
C ASP A 83 3.33 25.50 -3.37
N LEU A 84 4.21 24.60 -3.81
CA LEU A 84 5.21 23.95 -2.95
C LEU A 84 6.32 24.90 -2.46
N LYS A 85 6.44 26.08 -3.06
CA LYS A 85 7.36 27.15 -2.62
C LYS A 85 6.68 28.19 -1.74
N SER A 86 5.37 28.08 -1.54
CA SER A 86 4.62 29.04 -0.76
C SER A 86 4.81 28.80 0.73
N ASP A 87 5.07 29.86 1.52
CA ASP A 87 5.25 29.76 2.97
C ASP A 87 3.99 29.31 3.73
N ILE A 88 2.82 29.38 3.07
CA ILE A 88 1.56 28.86 3.61
C ILE A 88 1.41 27.34 3.42
N TYR A 89 2.24 26.72 2.56
CA TYR A 89 2.24 25.27 2.37
C TYR A 89 2.97 24.60 3.54
N LYS A 90 2.20 24.15 4.54
CA LYS A 90 2.71 23.49 5.74
C LYS A 90 2.13 22.09 5.85
N SER A 91 2.95 21.13 6.27
CA SER A 91 2.54 19.74 6.45
C SER A 91 3.31 19.10 7.60
N PRO A 92 2.68 18.26 8.44
CA PRO A 92 3.36 17.49 9.48
C PRO A 92 4.15 16.28 8.92
N PHE A 93 3.93 15.91 7.66
CA PHE A 93 4.65 14.83 7.00
C PHE A 93 4.86 15.08 5.51
N ALA A 94 5.78 14.35 4.89
CA ALA A 94 5.96 14.31 3.45
C ALA A 94 6.38 12.91 2.99
N ILE A 95 5.81 12.45 1.88
CA ILE A 95 6.29 11.27 1.15
C ILE A 95 6.78 11.75 -0.21
N TYR A 96 8.02 11.42 -0.54
CA TYR A 96 8.61 11.70 -1.84
C TYR A 96 8.97 10.40 -2.56
N HIS A 97 8.95 10.44 -3.89
CA HIS A 97 9.32 9.31 -4.70
C HIS A 97 9.99 9.76 -5.99
N ARG A 98 11.03 9.04 -6.41
CA ARG A 98 11.61 9.15 -7.74
C ARG A 98 11.58 7.80 -8.43
N ARG A 99 10.78 7.73 -9.50
CA ARG A 99 10.65 6.53 -10.33
C ARG A 99 11.77 6.45 -11.37
N TYR A 100 12.35 5.26 -11.53
CA TYR A 100 13.09 4.86 -12.72
C TYR A 100 12.15 4.01 -13.60
N SER A 101 12.02 4.36 -14.89
CA SER A 101 11.10 3.71 -15.82
C SER A 101 11.90 3.00 -16.91
N THR A 102 11.54 1.76 -17.24
CA THR A 102 12.06 1.06 -18.42
C THR A 102 11.42 1.55 -19.73
N ASN A 103 10.33 2.33 -19.65
CA ASN A 103 9.68 2.95 -20.81
C ASN A 103 10.19 4.38 -21.04
N THR A 104 10.40 4.74 -22.31
CA THR A 104 10.82 6.08 -22.76
C THR A 104 9.66 7.07 -22.92
N SER A 105 8.43 6.60 -23.15
CA SER A 105 7.25 7.48 -23.29
C SER A 105 6.71 7.90 -21.91
N PRO A 106 6.72 9.21 -21.58
CA PRO A 106 6.27 9.68 -20.28
C PRO A 106 4.74 9.58 -20.15
N ARG A 107 4.29 9.02 -19.02
CA ARG A 107 2.87 8.99 -18.63
C ARG A 107 2.73 9.60 -17.24
N TRP A 108 2.10 10.79 -17.18
CA TRP A 108 1.95 11.56 -15.95
C TRP A 108 1.25 10.78 -14.81
N PRO A 109 0.16 10.02 -15.06
CA PRO A 109 -0.49 9.23 -14.01
C PRO A 109 0.41 8.19 -13.32
N LEU A 110 1.47 7.71 -14.00
CA LEU A 110 2.36 6.67 -13.49
C LEU A 110 3.47 7.22 -12.59
N ALA A 111 3.62 8.54 -12.47
CA ALA A 111 4.45 9.13 -11.45
C ALA A 111 3.92 8.77 -10.05
N GLN A 112 4.79 8.79 -9.05
CA GLN A 112 4.47 8.52 -7.66
C GLN A 112 4.85 9.72 -6.77
N PRO A 113 4.25 9.88 -5.57
CA PRO A 113 3.37 8.94 -4.87
C PRO A 113 2.03 8.64 -5.55
N MET A 114 1.44 7.51 -5.19
CA MET A 114 0.03 7.19 -5.46
C MET A 114 -0.85 7.89 -4.41
N ARG A 115 -2.05 7.37 -4.09
CA ARG A 115 -2.97 8.06 -3.17
C ARG A 115 -2.53 7.88 -1.72
N LEU A 116 -2.02 6.70 -1.41
CA LEU A 116 -1.55 6.30 -0.08
C LEU A 116 -0.08 5.88 -0.12
N LEU A 117 0.38 5.29 -1.22
CA LEU A 117 1.69 4.62 -1.28
C LEU A 117 2.73 5.32 -2.17
N GLY A 118 3.98 5.35 -1.71
CA GLY A 118 5.17 5.43 -2.55
C GLY A 118 5.88 4.07 -2.55
N HIS A 119 6.11 3.49 -3.72
CA HIS A 119 6.64 2.14 -3.88
C HIS A 119 7.96 2.15 -4.67
N ASN A 120 9.06 1.83 -3.99
CA ASN A 120 10.32 1.49 -4.62
C ASN A 120 10.42 -0.03 -4.71
N GLY A 121 10.22 -0.58 -5.91
CA GLY A 121 10.09 -2.03 -6.04
C GLY A 121 9.35 -2.48 -7.28
N GLU A 122 9.02 -3.77 -7.30
CA GLU A 122 8.22 -4.43 -8.33
C GLU A 122 7.42 -5.57 -7.67
N ILE A 123 6.12 -5.67 -7.97
CA ILE A 123 5.28 -6.78 -7.48
C ILE A 123 5.24 -7.90 -8.53
N ASN A 124 6.00 -8.96 -8.28
CA ASN A 124 6.19 -10.08 -9.20
C ASN A 124 4.95 -11.00 -9.30
N THR A 125 4.04 -10.89 -8.34
CA THR A 125 2.83 -11.73 -8.22
C THR A 125 1.57 -11.06 -8.77
N ILE A 126 1.70 -9.88 -9.39
CA ILE A 126 0.57 -8.98 -9.69
C ILE A 126 -0.58 -9.63 -10.47
N GLN A 127 -0.28 -10.51 -11.45
CA GLN A 127 -1.33 -11.16 -12.24
C GLN A 127 -2.20 -12.10 -11.37
N GLY A 128 -1.57 -12.83 -10.46
CA GLY A 128 -2.28 -13.68 -9.49
C GLY A 128 -3.13 -12.84 -8.54
N ASN A 129 -2.52 -11.78 -7.98
CA ASN A 129 -3.19 -10.88 -7.05
C ASN A 129 -4.44 -10.23 -7.68
N LEU A 130 -4.35 -9.79 -8.94
CA LEU A 130 -5.51 -9.21 -9.65
C LEU A 130 -6.63 -10.23 -9.89
N ASN A 131 -6.29 -11.48 -10.22
CA ASN A 131 -7.30 -12.53 -10.41
C ASN A 131 -8.01 -12.85 -9.11
N TRP A 132 -7.26 -12.88 -8.01
CA TRP A 132 -7.76 -13.09 -6.66
C TRP A 132 -8.61 -11.92 -6.15
N MET A 133 -8.20 -10.68 -6.38
CA MET A 133 -9.03 -9.51 -6.05
C MET A 133 -10.34 -9.52 -6.84
N ARG A 134 -10.30 -9.88 -8.12
CA ARG A 134 -11.50 -10.03 -8.95
C ARG A 134 -12.44 -11.12 -8.43
N SER A 135 -11.92 -12.26 -7.98
CA SER A 135 -12.77 -13.34 -7.45
C SER A 135 -13.51 -12.95 -6.16
N ARG A 136 -12.98 -11.96 -5.42
CA ARG A 136 -13.60 -11.40 -4.20
C ARG A 136 -14.64 -10.33 -4.48
N GLU A 137 -14.70 -9.76 -5.69
CA GLU A 137 -15.61 -8.65 -5.99
C GLU A 137 -17.06 -8.99 -5.67
N ALA A 138 -17.54 -10.15 -6.10
CA ALA A 138 -18.94 -10.56 -5.98
C ALA A 138 -19.38 -10.81 -4.53
N SER A 139 -18.46 -11.27 -3.67
CA SER A 139 -18.77 -11.66 -2.29
C SER A 139 -18.47 -10.58 -1.25
N LEU A 140 -17.74 -9.52 -1.60
CA LEU A 140 -17.43 -8.45 -0.66
C LEU A 140 -18.71 -7.71 -0.25
N LYS A 141 -19.01 -7.77 1.05
CA LYS A 141 -20.10 -7.05 1.70
C LYS A 141 -19.64 -6.61 3.08
N LEU A 142 -19.66 -5.32 3.37
CA LEU A 142 -19.32 -4.79 4.69
C LEU A 142 -20.31 -3.69 5.08
N PRO A 143 -20.79 -3.65 6.33
CA PRO A 143 -21.74 -2.63 6.79
C PRO A 143 -21.30 -1.20 6.50
N VAL A 144 -19.98 -0.96 6.52
CA VAL A 144 -19.36 0.35 6.28
C VAL A 144 -19.67 0.91 4.88
N TRP A 145 -19.96 0.05 3.90
CA TRP A 145 -20.28 0.44 2.53
C TRP A 145 -21.76 0.78 2.32
N ARG A 146 -22.63 0.49 3.30
CA ARG A 146 -24.06 0.86 3.28
C ARG A 146 -24.79 0.42 1.99
N GLY A 147 -24.45 -0.74 1.43
CA GLY A 147 -25.06 -1.26 0.19
C GLY A 147 -24.47 -0.72 -1.11
N ARG A 148 -23.39 0.07 -1.05
CA ARG A 148 -22.72 0.71 -2.20
C ARG A 148 -21.50 -0.08 -2.70
N GLU A 149 -21.38 -1.36 -2.35
CA GLU A 149 -20.24 -2.21 -2.76
C GLU A 149 -20.08 -2.28 -4.28
N ASN A 150 -21.16 -2.17 -5.05
CA ASN A 150 -21.13 -2.13 -6.51
C ASN A 150 -20.47 -0.86 -7.07
N GLU A 151 -20.41 0.23 -6.31
CA GLU A 151 -19.87 1.53 -6.76
C GLU A 151 -18.35 1.59 -6.68
N ILE A 152 -17.75 0.73 -5.85
CA ILE A 152 -16.30 0.68 -5.63
C ILE A 152 -15.60 -0.39 -6.47
N ARG A 153 -16.35 -1.17 -7.26
CA ARG A 153 -15.82 -2.12 -8.25
C ARG A 153 -15.37 -1.39 -9.54
N PRO A 154 -14.44 -1.95 -10.32
CA PRO A 154 -13.69 -3.18 -10.07
C PRO A 154 -12.55 -2.98 -9.04
N PHE A 155 -12.10 -4.09 -8.47
CA PHE A 155 -10.93 -4.18 -7.59
C PHE A 155 -9.69 -4.45 -8.44
N GLY A 156 -8.92 -3.40 -8.68
CA GLY A 156 -7.75 -3.43 -9.55
C GLY A 156 -8.05 -3.16 -11.02
N ASN A 157 -6.98 -2.88 -11.76
CA ASN A 157 -6.98 -2.58 -13.18
C ASN A 157 -5.74 -3.22 -13.83
N PRO A 158 -5.90 -4.24 -14.69
CA PRO A 158 -4.78 -4.88 -15.39
C PRO A 158 -3.95 -3.93 -16.27
N LYS A 159 -4.49 -2.76 -16.64
CA LYS A 159 -3.77 -1.72 -17.40
C LYS A 159 -2.97 -0.77 -16.52
N ALA A 160 -3.20 -0.76 -15.21
CA ALA A 160 -2.47 0.07 -14.26
C ALA A 160 -1.16 -0.62 -13.85
N SER A 161 -0.20 0.16 -13.32
CA SER A 161 1.03 -0.43 -12.79
C SER A 161 0.75 -1.32 -11.59
N ASP A 162 1.69 -2.22 -11.31
CA ASP A 162 1.74 -3.01 -10.09
C ASP A 162 1.53 -2.17 -8.81
N SER A 163 2.23 -1.04 -8.72
CA SER A 163 2.22 -0.09 -7.62
C SER A 163 0.86 0.58 -7.47
N ALA A 164 0.20 0.92 -8.59
CA ALA A 164 -1.13 1.52 -8.58
C ALA A 164 -2.21 0.53 -8.14
N ASN A 165 -2.03 -0.75 -8.49
CA ASN A 165 -2.93 -1.82 -8.04
C ASN A 165 -2.74 -2.15 -6.55
N LEU A 166 -1.50 -2.13 -6.06
CA LEU A 166 -1.21 -2.27 -4.63
C LEU A 166 -1.83 -1.12 -3.84
N ASP A 167 -1.63 0.12 -4.29
CA ASP A 167 -2.23 1.33 -3.71
C ASP A 167 -3.76 1.25 -3.67
N SER A 168 -4.40 0.88 -4.80
CA SER A 168 -5.86 0.73 -4.87
C SER A 168 -6.40 -0.36 -3.93
N THR A 169 -5.62 -1.42 -3.69
CA THR A 169 -6.03 -2.52 -2.80
C THR A 169 -5.84 -2.12 -1.34
N ALA A 170 -4.73 -1.45 -1.00
CA ALA A 170 -4.52 -0.87 0.32
C ALA A 170 -5.62 0.16 0.65
N GLU A 171 -5.97 1.02 -0.30
CA GLU A 171 -7.06 1.99 -0.14
C GLU A 171 -8.40 1.30 0.11
N LEU A 172 -8.73 0.23 -0.62
CA LEU A 172 -9.93 -0.54 -0.38
C LEU A 172 -9.98 -1.10 1.06
N LEU A 173 -8.87 -1.65 1.56
CA LEU A 173 -8.78 -2.18 2.92
C LEU A 173 -8.94 -1.08 3.98
N ILE A 174 -8.28 0.06 3.80
CA ILE A 174 -8.36 1.21 4.73
C ILE A 174 -9.75 1.81 4.75
N ARG A 175 -10.35 2.07 3.58
CA ARG A 175 -11.72 2.60 3.48
C ARG A 175 -12.78 1.60 3.97
N SER A 176 -12.43 0.31 4.02
CA SER A 176 -13.20 -0.75 4.65
C SER A 176 -13.05 -0.84 6.18
N GLY A 177 -12.23 0.03 6.80
CA GLY A 177 -12.11 0.17 8.26
C GLY A 177 -10.83 -0.40 8.88
N ARG A 178 -9.80 -0.72 8.08
CA ARG A 178 -8.49 -1.16 8.60
C ARG A 178 -7.54 0.02 8.77
N SER A 179 -6.58 -0.09 9.69
CA SER A 179 -5.47 0.88 9.73
C SER A 179 -4.52 0.67 8.54
N ALA A 180 -3.71 1.68 8.24
CA ALA A 180 -2.69 1.58 7.19
C ALA A 180 -1.68 0.45 7.48
N GLU A 181 -1.27 0.27 8.74
CA GLU A 181 -0.38 -0.79 9.15
C GLU A 181 -1.02 -2.17 8.98
N GLU A 182 -2.28 -2.34 9.40
CA GLU A 182 -3.01 -3.60 9.22
C GLU A 182 -3.13 -3.95 7.72
N ALA A 183 -3.54 -2.98 6.89
CA ALA A 183 -3.69 -3.19 5.45
C ALA A 183 -2.37 -3.68 4.81
N LEU A 184 -1.23 -3.08 5.20
CA LEU A 184 0.08 -3.48 4.68
C LEU A 184 0.59 -4.79 5.28
N MET A 185 0.30 -5.09 6.54
CA MET A 185 0.59 -6.41 7.12
C MET A 185 -0.21 -7.54 6.45
N ILE A 186 -1.42 -7.25 5.95
CA ILE A 186 -2.23 -8.20 5.18
C ILE A 186 -1.68 -8.39 3.77
N LEU A 187 -1.37 -7.28 3.08
CA LEU A 187 -0.95 -7.32 1.67
C LEU A 187 0.50 -7.77 1.50
N VAL A 188 1.39 -7.31 2.37
CA VAL A 188 2.84 -7.59 2.31
C VAL A 188 3.29 -8.20 3.65
N PRO A 189 2.83 -9.43 3.97
CA PRO A 189 3.10 -10.06 5.25
C PRO A 189 4.57 -10.44 5.40
N GLU A 190 5.10 -10.35 6.63
CA GLU A 190 6.47 -10.79 6.90
C GLU A 190 6.64 -12.32 6.80
N ALA A 191 7.88 -12.79 6.71
CA ALA A 191 8.21 -14.20 6.86
C ALA A 191 8.16 -14.61 8.35
N TYR A 192 6.95 -14.88 8.87
CA TYR A 192 6.73 -15.15 10.29
C TYR A 192 7.00 -16.60 10.74
N LYS A 193 7.04 -17.55 9.81
CA LYS A 193 7.29 -18.97 10.15
C LYS A 193 8.71 -19.16 10.66
N ASN A 194 8.86 -19.91 11.75
CA ASN A 194 10.14 -20.18 12.41
C ASN A 194 10.87 -18.92 12.91
N HIS A 195 10.17 -17.79 13.06
CA HIS A 195 10.76 -16.55 13.57
C HIS A 195 10.82 -16.61 15.11
N PRO A 196 12.01 -16.78 15.75
CA PRO A 196 12.09 -17.05 17.18
C PRO A 196 11.50 -15.95 18.04
N THR A 197 11.78 -14.68 17.70
CA THR A 197 11.23 -13.52 18.43
C THR A 197 9.70 -13.48 18.38
N LEU A 198 9.07 -13.69 17.22
CA LEU A 198 7.62 -13.69 17.12
C LEU A 198 7.02 -14.86 17.87
N MET A 199 7.56 -16.07 17.69
CA MET A 199 7.03 -17.28 18.34
C MET A 199 7.12 -17.24 19.87
N ILE A 200 8.16 -16.60 20.43
CA ILE A 200 8.40 -16.57 21.87
C ILE A 200 7.80 -15.32 22.53
N LYS A 201 7.97 -14.14 21.91
CA LYS A 201 7.63 -12.84 22.54
C LYS A 201 6.34 -12.22 22.01
N TYR A 202 5.91 -12.57 20.80
CA TYR A 202 4.76 -11.96 20.14
C TYR A 202 3.88 -13.02 19.43
N PRO A 203 3.42 -14.07 20.14
CA PRO A 203 2.61 -15.13 19.55
C PRO A 203 1.32 -14.61 18.89
N GLU A 204 0.77 -13.51 19.39
CA GLU A 204 -0.39 -12.83 18.79
C GLU A 204 -0.15 -12.41 17.34
N VAL A 205 1.08 -12.02 17.00
CA VAL A 205 1.47 -11.64 15.64
C VAL A 205 1.49 -12.87 14.73
N VAL A 206 1.94 -14.02 15.25
CA VAL A 206 1.88 -15.30 14.53
C VAL A 206 0.42 -15.70 14.27
N ASP A 207 -0.46 -15.48 15.25
CA ASP A 207 -1.89 -15.74 15.12
C ASP A 207 -2.57 -14.84 14.08
N PHE A 208 -2.23 -13.56 14.05
CA PHE A 208 -2.65 -12.61 13.02
C PHE A 208 -2.29 -13.14 11.62
N TYR A 209 -1.03 -13.52 11.39
CA TYR A 209 -0.63 -14.02 10.09
C TYR A 209 -1.22 -15.39 9.76
N ASN A 210 -1.43 -16.25 10.76
CA ASN A 210 -2.13 -17.52 10.58
C ASN A 210 -3.59 -17.33 10.17
N TYR A 211 -4.25 -16.29 10.68
CA TYR A 211 -5.60 -15.93 10.28
C TYR A 211 -5.65 -15.46 8.82
N TYR A 212 -4.71 -14.61 8.40
CA TYR A 212 -4.72 -14.02 7.05
C TYR A 212 -4.10 -14.89 5.95
N LYS A 213 -3.24 -15.87 6.25
CA LYS A 213 -2.50 -16.69 5.24
C LYS A 213 -3.38 -17.41 4.22
N GLY A 214 -4.66 -17.62 4.51
CA GLY A 214 -5.63 -18.25 3.59
C GLY A 214 -6.69 -17.28 3.05
N GLN A 215 -6.68 -16.02 3.48
CA GLN A 215 -7.70 -15.02 3.13
C GLN A 215 -7.18 -13.96 2.17
N MET A 216 -5.90 -13.58 2.27
CA MET A 216 -5.22 -12.70 1.32
C MET A 216 -3.87 -13.31 0.95
N GLU A 217 -3.64 -13.49 -0.34
CA GLU A 217 -2.34 -13.85 -0.87
C GLU A 217 -1.36 -12.65 -0.78
N ALA A 218 -0.08 -12.96 -0.55
CA ALA A 218 0.94 -11.93 -0.46
C ALA A 218 1.17 -11.25 -1.82
N TRP A 219 1.19 -9.93 -1.82
CA TRP A 219 1.64 -9.10 -2.92
C TRP A 219 3.16 -9.05 -2.91
N ASP A 220 3.76 -10.17 -3.35
CA ASP A 220 5.19 -10.44 -3.22
C ASP A 220 6.02 -9.83 -4.36
N GLY A 221 7.27 -9.53 -4.03
CA GLY A 221 8.26 -8.86 -4.87
C GLY A 221 9.10 -7.86 -4.06
N PRO A 222 10.24 -7.37 -4.58
CA PRO A 222 11.03 -6.36 -3.88
C PRO A 222 10.19 -5.12 -3.62
N ALA A 223 10.09 -4.67 -2.37
CA ALA A 223 9.29 -3.49 -2.04
C ALA A 223 9.83 -2.74 -0.82
N LEU A 224 10.09 -1.44 -1.00
CA LEU A 224 10.00 -0.43 0.04
C LEU A 224 8.74 0.38 -0.20
N LEU A 225 7.82 0.32 0.75
CA LEU A 225 6.57 1.07 0.73
C LEU A 225 6.66 2.18 1.76
N LEU A 226 6.55 3.42 1.31
CA LEU A 226 6.21 4.57 2.14
C LEU A 226 4.69 4.73 2.07
N PHE A 227 4.03 4.96 3.19
CA PHE A 227 2.57 5.01 3.23
C PHE A 227 2.05 6.10 4.14
N SER A 228 0.87 6.62 3.82
CA SER A 228 0.09 7.44 4.74
C SER A 228 -1.40 7.43 4.40
N ASP A 229 -2.25 7.44 5.43
CA ASP A 229 -3.69 7.72 5.34
C ASP A 229 -4.03 9.14 5.82
N GLY A 230 -3.01 9.96 6.07
CA GLY A 230 -3.11 11.32 6.62
C GLY A 230 -3.17 11.40 8.15
N LYS A 231 -3.43 10.29 8.85
CA LYS A 231 -3.36 10.19 10.32
C LYS A 231 -2.10 9.47 10.77
N THR A 232 -1.68 8.47 10.00
CA THR A 232 -0.46 7.70 10.18
C THR A 232 0.44 7.92 8.96
N VAL A 233 1.75 8.01 9.18
CA VAL A 233 2.77 7.92 8.12
C VAL A 233 3.79 6.86 8.49
N GLY A 234 4.27 6.08 7.54
CA GLY A 234 5.21 5.02 7.84
C GLY A 234 5.95 4.46 6.64
N ALA A 235 6.75 3.44 6.93
CA ALA A 235 7.48 2.69 5.93
C ALA A 235 7.47 1.19 6.28
N CYS A 236 7.33 0.32 5.27
CA CYS A 236 7.53 -1.12 5.43
C CYS A 236 8.32 -1.72 4.27
N LEU A 237 8.96 -2.86 4.56
CA LEU A 237 9.68 -3.66 3.58
C LEU A 237 8.95 -4.95 3.25
N ASP A 238 9.20 -5.44 2.03
CA ASP A 238 8.86 -6.80 1.64
C ASP A 238 9.48 -7.83 2.58
N ARG A 239 8.91 -9.03 2.55
CA ARG A 239 9.26 -10.12 3.46
C ARG A 239 10.73 -10.56 3.42
N ASN A 240 11.45 -10.24 2.35
CA ASN A 240 12.86 -10.60 2.13
C ASN A 240 13.79 -9.37 2.30
N GLY A 241 13.25 -8.16 2.45
CA GLY A 241 14.03 -6.93 2.64
C GLY A 241 14.88 -6.59 1.43
N LEU A 242 14.33 -6.71 0.22
CA LEU A 242 15.08 -6.61 -1.05
C LEU A 242 15.38 -5.16 -1.47
N ARG A 243 14.87 -4.19 -0.71
CA ARG A 243 15.14 -2.76 -0.91
C ARG A 243 15.74 -2.14 0.35
N PRO A 244 16.69 -1.20 0.21
CA PRO A 244 17.26 -0.53 1.36
C PRO A 244 16.25 0.46 1.96
N ALA A 245 16.16 0.49 3.29
CA ALA A 245 15.42 1.51 4.02
C ALA A 245 16.15 1.81 5.33
N ARG A 246 16.56 3.07 5.49
CA ARG A 246 17.21 3.59 6.68
C ARG A 246 16.36 4.67 7.29
N TYR A 247 16.39 4.78 8.60
CA TYR A 247 15.64 5.80 9.31
C TYR A 247 16.46 6.47 10.41
N TRP A 248 16.10 7.72 10.70
CA TRP A 248 16.68 8.55 11.74
C TRP A 248 15.58 9.16 12.58
N ARG A 249 15.80 9.23 13.89
CA ARG A 249 14.98 10.01 14.81
C ARG A 249 15.84 11.14 15.37
N THR A 250 15.24 12.29 15.55
CA THR A 250 15.92 13.50 15.99
C THR A 250 15.28 14.07 17.26
N ILE A 251 16.03 14.88 18.02
CA ILE A 251 15.55 15.51 19.27
C ILE A 251 14.37 16.46 19.06
N ASP A 252 14.19 16.98 17.85
CA ASP A 252 13.09 17.84 17.41
C ASP A 252 11.89 17.04 16.88
N ASN A 253 11.79 15.75 17.25
CA ASN A 253 10.68 14.85 16.94
C ASN A 253 10.44 14.64 15.43
N VAL A 254 11.47 14.76 14.61
CA VAL A 254 11.40 14.42 13.18
C VAL A 254 11.89 12.99 12.96
N VAL A 255 11.08 12.22 12.24
CA VAL A 255 11.44 10.88 11.74
C VAL A 255 11.72 10.98 10.24
N TYR A 256 12.91 10.57 9.85
CA TYR A 256 13.31 10.50 8.45
C TYR A 256 13.38 9.05 8.02
N VAL A 257 12.84 8.72 6.84
CA VAL A 257 13.04 7.43 6.20
C VAL A 257 13.52 7.66 4.77
N ALA A 258 14.61 7.00 4.38
CA ALA A 258 15.17 7.12 3.04
C ALA A 258 15.75 5.79 2.56
N SER A 259 15.81 5.61 1.23
CA SER A 259 16.47 4.46 0.61
C SER A 259 18.00 4.52 0.70
N GLU A 260 18.57 5.70 0.98
CA GLU A 260 20.01 5.97 1.00
C GLU A 260 20.40 6.86 2.19
N VAL A 261 21.69 6.96 2.50
CA VAL A 261 22.23 7.91 3.51
C VAL A 261 22.60 9.21 2.81
N GLY A 262 22.44 10.35 3.49
CA GLY A 262 22.89 11.65 2.98
C GLY A 262 21.92 12.32 2.01
N VAL A 263 20.66 11.86 1.96
CA VAL A 263 19.61 12.45 1.10
C VAL A 263 19.24 13.87 1.55
N LEU A 264 19.28 14.12 2.86
CA LEU A 264 19.03 15.44 3.45
C LEU A 264 20.25 15.89 4.25
N PRO A 265 20.62 17.18 4.21
CA PRO A 265 21.61 17.73 5.12
C PRO A 265 21.04 17.64 6.55
N MET A 266 21.68 16.83 7.39
CA MET A 266 21.22 16.57 8.76
C MET A 266 22.30 17.02 9.75
N ASP A 267 21.87 17.71 10.79
CA ASP A 267 22.70 18.01 11.95
C ASP A 267 22.84 16.74 12.80
N GLU A 268 23.99 16.07 12.66
CA GLU A 268 24.30 14.83 13.37
C GLU A 268 24.22 14.96 14.90
N SER A 269 24.36 16.18 15.45
CA SER A 269 24.23 16.42 16.89
C SER A 269 22.79 16.25 17.40
N LYS A 270 21.80 16.35 16.51
CA LYS A 270 20.37 16.20 16.83
C LYS A 270 19.87 14.77 16.72
N VAL A 271 20.65 13.85 16.16
CA VAL A 271 20.21 12.48 15.90
C VAL A 271 20.22 11.66 17.18
N VAL A 272 19.05 11.20 17.63
CA VAL A 272 18.91 10.34 18.81
C VAL A 272 18.95 8.86 18.48
N MET A 273 18.57 8.48 17.25
CA MET A 273 18.54 7.09 16.83
C MET A 273 18.77 6.99 15.32
N LYS A 274 19.56 5.98 14.93
CA LYS A 274 19.71 5.54 13.54
C LYS A 274 19.34 4.07 13.46
N GLY A 275 18.50 3.71 12.49
CA GLY A 275 18.08 2.34 12.28
C GLY A 275 17.95 1.99 10.81
N ARG A 276 17.67 0.71 10.55
CA ARG A 276 17.33 0.19 9.23
C ARG A 276 16.11 -0.72 9.37
N LEU A 277 15.25 -0.70 8.36
CA LEU A 277 14.24 -1.75 8.25
C LEU A 277 14.90 -2.99 7.66
N GLY A 278 14.67 -4.13 8.31
CA GLY A 278 15.01 -5.45 7.80
C GLY A 278 13.84 -6.12 7.09
N PRO A 279 14.01 -7.39 6.67
CA PRO A 279 12.97 -8.16 6.01
C PRO A 279 11.64 -8.14 6.79
N GLY A 280 10.56 -7.74 6.12
CA GLY A 280 9.21 -7.66 6.69
C GLY A 280 9.03 -6.64 7.81
N MET A 281 10.01 -5.74 8.06
CA MET A 281 9.92 -4.75 9.12
C MET A 281 9.09 -3.53 8.72
N MET A 282 8.47 -2.89 9.72
CA MET A 282 7.71 -1.65 9.58
C MET A 282 8.12 -0.63 10.63
N ILE A 283 7.97 0.65 10.32
CA ILE A 283 7.96 1.77 11.27
C ILE A 283 6.76 2.65 10.93
N SER A 284 6.03 3.13 11.93
CA SER A 284 4.94 4.09 11.73
C SER A 284 5.00 5.23 12.74
N VAL A 285 4.41 6.35 12.37
CA VAL A 285 4.23 7.54 13.20
C VAL A 285 2.75 7.89 13.19
N ASP A 286 2.13 7.95 14.36
CA ASP A 286 0.80 8.52 14.53
C ASP A 286 0.94 10.03 14.63
N LEU A 287 0.44 10.74 13.61
CA LEU A 287 0.51 12.20 13.51
C LEU A 287 -0.39 12.90 14.52
N THR A 288 -1.38 12.20 15.09
CA THR A 288 -2.29 12.75 16.10
C THR A 288 -1.60 12.79 17.47
N SER A 289 -0.94 11.69 17.86
CA SER A 289 -0.26 11.60 19.15
C SER A 289 1.22 12.00 19.10
N GLY A 290 1.83 12.04 17.91
CA GLY A 290 3.27 12.21 17.71
C GLY A 290 4.09 10.97 18.10
N GLN A 291 3.45 9.83 18.37
CA GLN A 291 4.15 8.61 18.77
C GLN A 291 4.77 7.88 17.57
N VAL A 292 5.98 7.39 17.77
CA VAL A 292 6.73 6.57 16.80
C VAL A 292 6.69 5.14 17.28
N TYR A 293 6.17 4.24 16.44
CA TYR A 293 6.10 2.82 16.69
C TYR A 293 7.11 2.08 15.83
N GLU A 294 7.98 1.31 16.48
CA GLU A 294 8.90 0.41 15.80
C GLU A 294 8.25 -0.94 15.49
N ASN A 295 8.94 -1.75 14.67
CA ASN A 295 8.40 -2.97 14.07
C ASN A 295 7.55 -3.86 14.98
N THR A 296 8.06 -4.21 16.17
CA THR A 296 7.34 -5.13 17.07
C THR A 296 6.16 -4.46 17.75
N GLU A 297 6.21 -3.15 17.99
CA GLU A 297 5.12 -2.39 18.60
C GLU A 297 3.96 -2.27 17.62
N VAL A 298 4.26 -1.89 16.38
CA VAL A 298 3.27 -1.84 15.28
C VAL A 298 2.55 -3.18 15.14
N LYS A 299 3.33 -4.26 14.99
CA LYS A 299 2.78 -5.60 14.76
C LYS A 299 1.95 -6.08 15.94
N LYS A 300 2.42 -5.85 17.16
CA LYS A 300 1.68 -6.20 18.38
C LYS A 300 0.36 -5.45 18.46
N GLN A 301 0.36 -4.15 18.19
CA GLN A 301 -0.86 -3.33 18.23
C GLN A 301 -1.91 -3.84 17.22
N VAL A 302 -1.48 -4.09 15.98
CA VAL A 302 -2.36 -4.65 14.94
C VAL A 302 -2.88 -6.03 15.33
N ALA A 303 -2.00 -6.91 15.81
CA ALA A 303 -2.35 -8.28 16.19
C ALA A 303 -3.28 -8.37 17.41
N LEU A 304 -3.27 -7.36 18.28
CA LEU A 304 -4.17 -7.28 19.45
C LEU A 304 -5.52 -6.63 19.15
N SER A 305 -5.74 -6.13 17.93
CA SER A 305 -7.01 -5.50 17.53
C SER A 305 -8.19 -6.48 17.57
N ASN A 306 -7.93 -7.77 17.39
CA ASN A 306 -8.93 -8.83 17.34
C ASN A 306 -8.39 -10.14 17.95
N PRO A 307 -9.25 -11.06 18.40
CA PRO A 307 -8.83 -12.32 18.99
C PRO A 307 -8.44 -13.37 17.93
N TYR A 308 -7.45 -13.07 17.07
CA TYR A 308 -7.07 -13.92 15.93
C TYR A 308 -6.73 -15.36 16.33
N GLY A 309 -6.00 -15.56 17.44
CA GLY A 309 -5.64 -16.89 17.93
C GLY A 309 -6.86 -17.74 18.28
N LYS A 310 -7.88 -17.13 18.89
CA LYS A 310 -9.16 -17.79 19.17
C LYS A 310 -9.84 -18.22 17.88
N TRP A 311 -9.95 -17.33 16.90
CA TRP A 311 -10.56 -17.64 15.61
C TRP A 311 -9.83 -18.74 14.85
N VAL A 312 -8.49 -18.73 14.85
CA VAL A 312 -7.69 -19.78 14.22
C VAL A 312 -7.93 -21.13 14.92
N ASN A 313 -7.90 -21.17 16.25
CA ASN A 313 -8.09 -22.40 17.01
C ASN A 313 -9.50 -22.99 16.84
N GLU A 314 -10.53 -22.15 16.76
CA GLU A 314 -11.93 -22.59 16.64
C GLU A 314 -12.31 -23.01 15.22
N ASN A 315 -11.68 -22.42 14.19
CA ASN A 315 -12.15 -22.55 12.80
C ASN A 315 -11.16 -23.23 11.85
N MET A 316 -9.88 -23.37 12.21
CA MET A 316 -8.89 -24.01 11.36
C MET A 316 -8.73 -25.49 11.70
N ARG A 317 -8.89 -26.37 10.71
CA ARG A 317 -8.64 -27.81 10.85
C ARG A 317 -7.40 -28.21 10.08
N SER A 318 -6.41 -28.76 10.80
CA SER A 318 -5.24 -29.36 10.17
C SER A 318 -5.52 -30.83 9.82
N LEU A 319 -5.31 -31.20 8.57
CA LEU A 319 -5.35 -32.60 8.16
C LEU A 319 -4.05 -33.28 8.60
N ARG A 320 -4.16 -34.31 9.43
CA ARG A 320 -3.00 -35.07 9.88
C ARG A 320 -2.44 -35.87 8.69
N PRO A 321 -1.10 -35.97 8.56
CA PRO A 321 -0.50 -36.89 7.61
C PRO A 321 -1.02 -38.31 7.89
N VAL A 322 -1.45 -39.00 6.84
CA VAL A 322 -1.79 -40.42 6.89
C VAL A 322 -0.71 -41.22 6.16
N ASN A 323 -0.56 -42.49 6.52
CA ASN A 323 0.34 -43.36 5.78
C ASN A 323 -0.18 -43.50 4.35
N PHE A 324 0.71 -43.32 3.37
CA PHE A 324 0.41 -43.69 1.99
C PHE A 324 0.17 -45.20 1.90
N LEU A 325 -0.67 -45.61 0.95
CA LEU A 325 -0.86 -47.03 0.66
C LEU A 325 0.49 -47.65 0.25
N SER A 326 0.82 -48.80 0.85
CA SER A 326 2.10 -49.50 0.62
C SER A 326 2.12 -50.35 -0.65
N ALA A 327 0.99 -50.48 -1.34
CA ALA A 327 0.83 -51.28 -2.55
C ALA A 327 -0.06 -50.57 -3.56
N THR A 328 0.16 -50.85 -4.85
CA THR A 328 -0.72 -50.39 -5.92
C THR A 328 -2.07 -51.08 -5.82
N VAL A 329 -3.13 -50.34 -6.09
CA VAL A 329 -4.51 -50.88 -6.13
C VAL A 329 -4.80 -51.53 -7.49
N MET A 330 -4.07 -51.10 -8.53
CA MET A 330 -4.19 -51.63 -9.89
C MET A 330 -3.11 -52.68 -10.15
N ASP A 331 -3.45 -53.66 -10.98
CA ASP A 331 -2.49 -54.58 -11.57
C ASP A 331 -1.65 -53.88 -12.65
N ASN A 332 -0.60 -54.56 -13.12
CA ASN A 332 0.33 -53.99 -14.08
C ASN A 332 -0.34 -53.66 -15.43
N GLU A 333 -1.32 -54.46 -15.85
CA GLU A 333 -2.04 -54.26 -17.11
C GLU A 333 -2.95 -53.02 -17.05
N GLY A 334 -3.67 -52.83 -15.93
CA GLY A 334 -4.46 -51.64 -15.66
C GLY A 334 -3.61 -50.37 -15.57
N ILE A 335 -2.43 -50.46 -14.92
CA ILE A 335 -1.47 -49.36 -14.88
C ILE A 335 -1.04 -48.96 -16.29
N LEU A 336 -0.62 -49.92 -17.12
CA LEU A 336 -0.16 -49.67 -18.49
C LEU A 336 -1.25 -49.05 -19.37
N ARG A 337 -2.50 -49.50 -19.23
CA ARG A 337 -3.65 -48.97 -19.98
C ARG A 337 -4.00 -47.52 -19.62
N HIS A 338 -3.79 -47.10 -18.38
CA HIS A 338 -4.04 -45.73 -17.93
C HIS A 338 -2.83 -44.80 -18.13
N GLN A 339 -1.66 -45.34 -18.43
CA GLN A 339 -0.44 -44.59 -18.76
C GLN A 339 -0.34 -44.20 -20.24
N GLN A 340 -1.00 -44.95 -21.15
CA GLN A 340 -1.11 -44.64 -22.57
C GLN A 340 -2.18 -43.58 -22.84
#